data_AF-A0A2N2L1F0-F1
#
_entry.id   AF-A0A2N2L1F0-F1
#
_cell.length_a   1.000
_cell.length_b   1.000
_cell.length_c   1.000
_cell.angle_alpha   90.00
_cell.angle_beta   90.00
_cell.angle_gamma   90.00
#
_symmetry.space_group_name_H-M   'P 1'
#
loop_
_entity.id
_entity.type
_entity.pdbx_description
1 polymer ?
#
loop_
_entity_poly.entity_id
_entity_poly.type
_entity_poly.pdbx_seq_one_letter_code
_entity_poly.pdbx_strand_id
1 'polypeptide(L)'
;MLNSEAVSNLISKYNQPFTSKMLAGMLDSDIQEVEHLLGDLAKADKVRCISPSNSLYVRANRYTQGMAPDPRCKWKYDIQTAMKLLDLIESKSYRSVRELTKDFGRSRQFVFVYLEALASISIIGMNPHGYYIKTRLGIEQLGHHIQPGILGVLKRYSGMRHR
;
A
#
# COMPACT_ATOMS: atom_id res chain seq x y z
N MET A 1 -32.49 6.39 -16.69
CA MET A 1 -31.06 6.35 -17.09
C MET A 1 -30.22 6.23 -15.84
N LEU A 2 -29.46 5.15 -15.72
CA LEU A 2 -28.51 4.93 -14.64
C LEU A 2 -27.44 6.04 -14.62
N ASN A 3 -27.35 6.77 -13.51
CA ASN A 3 -26.29 7.75 -13.33
C ASN A 3 -24.97 7.00 -13.05
N SER A 4 -24.05 7.03 -14.00
CA SER A 4 -22.74 6.38 -13.92
C SER A 4 -21.94 6.78 -12.68
N GLU A 5 -22.13 8.00 -12.19
CA GLU A 5 -21.47 8.52 -10.99
C GLU A 5 -22.04 7.90 -9.71
N ALA A 6 -23.36 7.68 -9.63
CA ALA A 6 -24.00 7.00 -8.50
C ALA A 6 -23.56 5.54 -8.40
N VAL A 7 -23.45 4.84 -9.54
CA VAL A 7 -22.97 3.46 -9.59
C VAL A 7 -21.48 3.38 -9.25
N SER A 8 -20.67 4.30 -9.75
CA SER A 8 -19.25 4.39 -9.40
C SER A 8 -19.05 4.64 -7.89
N ASN A 9 -19.89 5.50 -7.30
CA ASN A 9 -19.88 5.78 -5.86
C ASN A 9 -20.37 4.60 -5.00
N LEU A 10 -21.31 3.80 -5.50
CA LEU A 10 -21.73 2.57 -4.83
C LEU A 10 -20.60 1.53 -4.86
N ILE A 11 -20.01 1.30 -6.04
CA ILE A 11 -18.91 0.36 -6.23
C ILE A 11 -17.65 0.78 -5.46
N SER A 12 -17.40 2.09 -5.33
CA SER A 12 -16.24 2.58 -4.57
C SER A 12 -16.36 2.26 -3.07
N LYS A 13 -17.59 2.26 -2.53
CA LYS A 13 -17.91 1.89 -1.14
C LYS A 13 -18.02 0.38 -0.93
N TYR A 14 -18.31 -0.38 -1.99
CA TYR A 14 -18.53 -1.83 -1.91
C TYR A 14 -17.23 -2.63 -2.11
N ASN A 15 -16.72 -3.25 -1.03
CA ASN A 15 -15.43 -3.96 -1.01
C ASN A 15 -15.52 -5.48 -1.23
N GLN A 16 -16.66 -6.00 -1.70
CA GLN A 16 -16.88 -7.43 -1.98
C GLN A 16 -16.97 -7.70 -3.49
N PRO A 17 -16.73 -8.95 -3.97
CA PRO A 17 -17.08 -9.30 -5.34
C PRO A 17 -18.58 -9.13 -5.57
N PHE A 18 -18.97 -8.77 -6.78
CA PHE A 18 -20.38 -8.59 -7.15
C PHE A 18 -20.61 -9.08 -8.57
N THR A 19 -21.86 -9.41 -8.88
CA THR A 19 -22.31 -9.81 -10.22
C THR A 19 -23.18 -8.72 -10.85
N SER A 20 -23.33 -8.75 -12.17
CA SER A 20 -24.25 -7.86 -12.90
C SER A 20 -25.68 -7.97 -12.35
N LYS A 21 -26.15 -9.21 -12.13
CA LYS A 21 -27.46 -9.49 -11.53
C LYS A 21 -27.64 -8.90 -10.12
N MET A 22 -26.61 -8.96 -9.29
CA MET A 22 -26.66 -8.40 -7.93
C MET A 22 -26.77 -6.87 -7.98
N LEU A 23 -25.97 -6.21 -8.81
CA LEU A 23 -26.03 -4.76 -8.97
C LEU A 23 -27.35 -4.29 -9.58
N ALA A 24 -27.88 -5.01 -10.57
CA ALA A 24 -29.20 -4.76 -11.15
C ALA A 24 -30.30 -4.76 -10.08
N GLY A 25 -30.30 -5.75 -9.19
CA GLY A 25 -31.25 -5.81 -8.07
C GLY A 25 -31.06 -4.71 -7.02
N MET A 26 -29.83 -4.24 -6.80
CA MET A 26 -29.56 -3.13 -5.87
C MET A 26 -29.94 -1.75 -6.45
N LEU A 27 -29.90 -1.62 -7.77
CA LEU A 27 -30.13 -0.37 -8.50
C LEU A 27 -31.54 -0.29 -9.10
N ASP A 28 -32.37 -1.33 -8.92
CA ASP A 28 -33.68 -1.50 -9.55
C ASP A 28 -33.62 -1.21 -11.06
N SER A 29 -32.65 -1.84 -11.74
CA SER A 29 -32.31 -1.57 -13.13
C SER A 29 -32.16 -2.85 -13.93
N ASP A 30 -32.22 -2.74 -15.26
CA ASP A 30 -32.08 -3.90 -16.15
C ASP A 30 -30.65 -4.46 -16.15
N ILE A 31 -30.53 -5.78 -16.23
CA ILE A 31 -29.24 -6.49 -16.21
C ILE A 31 -28.36 -6.07 -17.39
N GLN A 32 -28.95 -5.88 -18.59
CA GLN A 32 -28.20 -5.48 -19.78
C GLN A 32 -27.67 -4.05 -19.67
N GLU A 33 -28.44 -3.13 -19.08
CA GLU A 33 -27.98 -1.77 -18.81
C GLU A 33 -26.79 -1.76 -17.84
N VAL A 34 -26.85 -2.60 -16.79
CA VAL A 34 -25.75 -2.75 -15.84
C VAL A 34 -24.52 -3.39 -16.48
N GLU A 35 -24.69 -4.37 -17.38
CA GLU A 35 -23.57 -4.99 -18.09
C GLU A 35 -22.86 -4.02 -19.04
N HIS A 36 -23.61 -3.18 -19.76
CA HIS A 36 -23.02 -2.12 -20.59
C HIS A 36 -22.22 -1.13 -19.74
N LEU A 37 -22.80 -0.70 -18.62
CA LEU A 37 -22.15 0.22 -17.69
C LEU A 37 -20.90 -0.40 -17.04
N LEU A 38 -20.93 -1.68 -16.70
CA LEU A 38 -19.75 -2.40 -16.20
C LEU A 38 -18.66 -2.51 -17.27
N GLY A 39 -19.03 -2.67 -18.54
CA GLY A 39 -18.11 -2.61 -19.67
C GLY A 39 -17.39 -1.25 -19.74
N ASP A 40 -18.12 -0.16 -19.61
CA ASP A 40 -17.55 1.20 -19.62
C ASP A 40 -16.69 1.46 -18.38
N LEU A 41 -17.10 1.00 -17.19
CA LEU A 41 -16.31 1.08 -15.98
C LEU A 41 -15.05 0.20 -16.03
N ALA A 42 -15.07 -0.92 -16.75
CA ALA A 42 -13.91 -1.78 -16.95
C ALA A 42 -12.90 -1.11 -17.89
N LYS A 43 -13.37 -0.47 -18.98
CA LYS A 43 -12.51 0.35 -19.86
C LYS A 43 -11.87 1.52 -19.12
N ALA A 44 -12.57 2.10 -18.14
CA ALA A 44 -12.07 3.16 -17.28
C ALA A 44 -11.22 2.68 -16.08
N ASP A 45 -10.85 1.39 -16.01
CA ASP A 45 -10.11 0.73 -14.91
C ASP A 45 -10.71 1.02 -13.51
N LYS A 46 -12.03 1.13 -13.41
CA LYS A 46 -12.77 1.26 -12.14
C LYS A 46 -13.15 -0.09 -11.57
N VAL A 47 -13.40 -1.07 -12.44
CA VAL A 47 -13.76 -2.46 -12.09
C VAL A 47 -12.95 -3.46 -12.93
N ARG A 48 -12.82 -4.69 -12.43
CA ARG A 48 -12.17 -5.80 -13.13
C ARG A 48 -13.07 -7.02 -13.11
N CYS A 49 -13.22 -7.65 -14.27
CA CYS A 49 -13.89 -8.95 -14.38
C CYS A 49 -12.91 -10.05 -13.97
N ILE A 50 -13.28 -10.87 -12.99
CA ILE A 50 -12.48 -12.01 -12.51
C ILE A 50 -12.95 -13.31 -13.17
N SER A 51 -14.24 -13.41 -13.48
CA SER A 51 -14.81 -14.59 -14.12
C SER A 51 -15.87 -14.14 -15.14
N PRO A 52 -15.53 -14.17 -16.44
CA PRO A 52 -16.48 -13.83 -17.50
C PRO A 52 -17.68 -14.79 -17.54
N SER A 53 -17.46 -16.07 -17.24
CA SER A 53 -18.52 -17.09 -17.24
C SER A 53 -19.60 -16.86 -16.19
N ASN A 54 -19.23 -16.23 -15.07
CA ASN A 54 -20.14 -15.96 -13.95
C ASN A 54 -20.48 -14.46 -13.82
N SER A 55 -20.09 -13.64 -14.80
CA SER A 55 -20.19 -12.17 -14.76
C SER A 55 -19.75 -11.60 -13.40
N LEU A 56 -18.62 -12.08 -12.89
CA LEU A 56 -18.10 -11.73 -11.56
C LEU A 56 -17.08 -10.60 -11.66
N TYR A 57 -17.36 -9.50 -10.97
CA TYR A 57 -16.57 -8.28 -10.97
C TYR A 57 -16.07 -7.93 -9.57
N VAL A 58 -14.97 -7.18 -9.53
CA VAL A 58 -14.48 -6.49 -8.34
C VAL A 58 -14.11 -5.06 -8.68
N ARG A 59 -14.07 -4.18 -7.68
CA ARG A 59 -13.42 -2.88 -7.82
C ARG A 59 -11.96 -3.07 -8.26
N ALA A 60 -11.51 -2.36 -9.29
CA ALA A 60 -10.13 -2.45 -9.77
C ALA A 60 -9.13 -2.13 -8.66
N ASN A 61 -9.50 -1.17 -7.80
CA ASN A 61 -8.70 -0.77 -6.65
C ASN A 61 -8.98 -1.56 -5.36
N ARG A 62 -9.64 -2.72 -5.43
CA ARG A 62 -9.91 -3.56 -4.25
C ARG A 62 -8.64 -3.93 -3.49
N TYR A 63 -7.56 -4.20 -4.22
CA TYR A 63 -6.25 -4.52 -3.64
C TYR A 63 -5.27 -3.33 -3.63
N THR A 64 -5.71 -2.16 -4.09
CA THR A 64 -4.84 -0.99 -4.32
C THR A 64 -5.30 0.29 -3.60
N GLN A 65 -6.26 0.22 -2.66
CA GLN A 65 -6.53 1.34 -1.76
C GLN A 65 -5.24 1.67 -0.98
N GLY A 66 -4.47 2.65 -1.46
CA GLY A 66 -3.14 3.04 -0.99
C GLY A 66 -1.97 2.83 -1.96
N MET A 67 -2.18 2.27 -3.15
CA MET A 67 -1.12 1.95 -4.11
C MET A 67 -1.53 2.34 -5.54
N ALA A 68 -0.76 3.21 -6.19
CA ALA A 68 -0.73 3.27 -7.65
C ALA A 68 0.51 2.48 -8.12
N PRO A 69 0.49 1.81 -9.28
CA PRO A 69 1.48 0.79 -9.62
C PRO A 69 2.71 1.39 -10.35
N ASP A 70 3.90 1.23 -9.77
CA ASP A 70 5.12 1.00 -10.54
C ASP A 70 5.32 -0.54 -10.64
N PRO A 71 5.59 -1.10 -11.83
CA PRO A 71 5.87 -2.53 -12.01
C PRO A 71 7.09 -3.05 -11.23
N ARG A 72 7.97 -2.19 -10.68
CA ARG A 72 9.15 -2.57 -9.88
C ARG A 72 9.10 -2.08 -8.42
N CYS A 73 8.25 -1.11 -8.07
CA CYS A 73 8.09 -0.64 -6.68
C CYS A 73 6.62 -0.30 -6.37
N LYS A 74 5.88 -1.29 -5.87
CA LYS A 74 4.41 -1.20 -5.63
C LYS A 74 4.00 -0.23 -4.53
N TRP A 75 4.92 0.45 -3.85
CA TRP A 75 4.64 1.22 -2.63
C TRP A 75 4.68 2.74 -2.88
N LYS A 76 3.59 3.43 -2.57
CA LYS A 76 3.56 4.90 -2.58
C LYS A 76 4.07 5.42 -1.23
N TYR A 77 5.30 5.90 -1.20
CA TYR A 77 5.89 6.49 -0.01
C TYR A 77 5.37 7.91 0.24
N ASP A 78 5.08 8.20 1.50
CA ASP A 78 4.71 9.53 1.99
C ASP A 78 5.83 10.07 2.89
N ILE A 79 6.36 11.23 2.53
CA ILE A 79 7.49 11.87 3.26
C ILE A 79 7.08 12.18 4.70
N GLN A 80 5.84 12.61 4.94
CA GLN A 80 5.37 12.94 6.30
C GLN A 80 5.32 11.70 7.20
N THR A 81 4.87 10.58 6.64
CA THR A 81 4.91 9.29 7.32
C THR A 81 6.34 8.85 7.63
N ALA A 82 7.27 9.04 6.69
CA ALA A 82 8.68 8.72 6.90
C ALA A 82 9.31 9.59 7.99
N MET A 83 9.04 10.90 8.01
CA MET A 83 9.50 11.81 9.06
C MET A 83 9.00 11.40 10.44
N LYS A 84 7.71 11.05 10.56
CA LYS A 84 7.15 10.53 11.83
C LYS A 84 7.86 9.26 12.30
N LEU A 85 8.24 8.37 11.36
CA LEU A 85 8.98 7.16 11.70
C LEU A 85 10.40 7.49 12.17
N LEU A 86 11.07 8.49 11.58
CA LEU A 86 12.36 8.98 12.04
C LEU A 86 12.26 9.58 13.43
N ASP A 87 11.28 10.45 13.70
CA ASP A 87 11.06 11.03 15.03
C ASP A 87 10.86 9.95 16.10
N LEU A 88 10.15 8.87 15.73
CA LEU A 88 10.00 7.72 16.60
C LEU A 88 11.35 7.03 16.87
N ILE A 89 12.15 6.75 15.84
CA ILE A 89 13.50 6.15 15.98
C ILE A 89 14.42 7.02 16.83
N GLU A 90 14.28 8.35 16.76
CA GLU A 90 15.05 9.29 17.57
C GLU A 90 14.61 9.28 19.04
N SER A 91 13.32 9.07 19.31
CA SER A 91 12.77 9.11 20.67
C SER A 91 13.25 7.97 21.57
N LYS A 92 13.55 6.78 21.01
CA LYS A 92 14.08 5.64 21.77
C LYS A 92 14.75 4.61 20.88
N SER A 93 15.54 3.74 21.50
CA SER A 93 16.28 2.69 20.80
C SER A 93 15.37 1.51 20.41
N TYR A 94 15.23 1.27 19.10
CA TYR A 94 14.49 0.13 18.55
C TYR A 94 15.43 -0.90 17.94
N ARG A 95 15.29 -2.17 18.31
CA ARG A 95 16.13 -3.29 17.81
C ARG A 95 15.43 -4.18 16.81
N SER A 96 14.13 -4.02 16.64
CA SER A 96 13.37 -4.81 15.67
C SER A 96 12.21 -4.04 15.07
N VAL A 97 11.80 -4.46 13.87
CA VAL A 97 10.58 -3.95 13.23
C VAL A 97 9.35 -4.20 14.11
N ARG A 98 9.35 -5.30 14.88
CA ARG A 98 8.26 -5.66 15.80
C ARG A 98 8.09 -4.63 16.91
N GLU A 99 9.19 -4.11 17.45
CA GLU A 99 9.13 -3.05 18.47
C GLU A 99 8.60 -1.75 17.86
N LEU A 100 9.13 -1.34 16.70
CA LEU A 100 8.65 -0.14 16.00
C LEU A 100 7.16 -0.20 15.68
N THR A 101 6.64 -1.35 15.23
CA THR A 101 5.21 -1.48 14.92
C THR A 101 4.29 -1.28 16.12
N LYS A 102 4.73 -1.63 17.33
CA LYS A 102 3.90 -1.51 18.53
C LYS A 102 3.61 -0.04 18.82
N ASP A 103 4.58 0.83 18.61
CA ASP A 103 4.45 2.25 18.93
C ASP A 103 3.99 3.08 17.72
N PHE A 104 4.38 2.68 16.51
CA PHE A 104 4.03 3.41 15.28
C PHE A 104 2.57 3.18 14.85
N GLY A 105 1.90 2.14 15.36
CA GLY A 105 0.48 1.88 15.07
C GLY A 105 0.18 1.45 13.64
N ARG A 106 1.18 0.94 12.90
CA ARG A 106 1.02 0.38 11.55
C ARG A 106 1.49 -1.07 11.47
N SER A 107 1.14 -1.75 10.38
CA SER A 107 1.49 -3.15 10.17
C SER A 107 3.01 -3.36 10.05
N ARG A 108 3.46 -4.59 10.33
CA ARG A 108 4.88 -4.97 10.18
C ARG A 108 5.40 -4.76 8.77
N GLN A 109 4.61 -5.11 7.77
CA GLN A 109 4.99 -4.88 6.38
C GLN A 109 5.13 -3.38 6.08
N PHE A 110 4.22 -2.55 6.60
CA PHE A 110 4.25 -1.10 6.42
C PHE A 110 5.53 -0.49 7.00
N VAL A 111 5.86 -0.80 8.26
CA VAL A 111 7.08 -0.27 8.87
C VAL A 111 8.32 -0.80 8.16
N PHE A 112 8.33 -2.08 7.79
CA PHE A 112 9.44 -2.72 7.09
C PHE A 112 9.78 -2.02 5.76
N VAL A 113 8.80 -1.78 4.89
CA VAL A 113 9.06 -1.16 3.58
C VAL A 113 9.53 0.30 3.69
N TYR A 114 9.09 1.04 4.71
CA TYR A 114 9.60 2.39 4.98
C TYR A 114 11.03 2.36 5.51
N LEU A 115 11.37 1.41 6.39
CA LEU A 115 12.74 1.23 6.85
C LEU A 115 13.68 0.83 5.71
N GLU A 116 13.27 -0.09 4.82
CA GLU A 116 14.06 -0.44 3.63
C GLU A 116 14.29 0.78 2.74
N ALA A 117 13.26 1.59 2.49
CA ALA A 117 13.38 2.80 1.68
C ALA A 117 14.34 3.82 2.30
N LEU A 118 14.20 4.10 3.60
CA LEU A 118 15.08 5.02 4.31
C LEU A 118 16.54 4.53 4.36
N ALA A 119 16.74 3.22 4.53
CA ALA A 119 18.07 2.61 4.51
C ALA A 119 18.69 2.64 3.11
N SER A 120 17.89 2.45 2.05
CA SER A 120 18.34 2.47 0.66
C SER A 120 18.92 3.81 0.23
N ILE A 121 18.40 4.91 0.80
CA ILE A 121 18.91 6.27 0.59
C ILE A 121 19.84 6.74 1.72
N SER A 122 20.35 5.83 2.54
CA SER A 122 21.33 6.11 3.62
C SER A 122 20.88 7.08 4.71
N ILE A 123 19.58 7.30 4.89
CA ILE A 123 19.02 8.15 5.98
C ILE A 123 19.13 7.47 7.33
N ILE A 124 18.95 6.15 7.38
CA ILE A 124 19.07 5.35 8.61
C ILE A 124 20.19 4.31 8.51
N GLY A 125 20.69 3.89 9.66
CA GLY A 125 21.61 2.78 9.83
C GLY A 125 21.21 1.87 10.99
N MET A 126 22.03 0.86 11.24
CA MET A 126 21.92 0.00 12.43
C MET A 126 23.26 -0.06 13.17
N ASN A 127 23.20 -0.13 14.49
CA ASN A 127 24.34 -0.34 15.38
C ASN A 127 23.97 -1.38 16.48
N PRO A 128 24.83 -1.70 17.46
CA PRO A 128 24.49 -2.68 18.49
C PRO A 128 23.28 -2.31 19.36
N HIS A 129 22.91 -1.03 19.41
CA HIS A 129 21.80 -0.52 20.21
C HIS A 129 20.46 -0.55 19.45
N GLY A 130 20.46 -0.41 18.13
CA GLY A 130 19.22 -0.35 17.35
C GLY A 130 19.37 0.29 15.97
N TYR A 131 18.23 0.66 15.40
CA TYR A 131 18.17 1.65 14.32
C TYR A 131 18.65 3.01 14.82
N TYR A 132 19.35 3.76 13.98
CA TYR A 132 19.73 5.14 14.26
C TYR A 132 19.62 5.99 12.98
N ILE A 133 19.46 7.30 13.16
CA ILE A 133 19.41 8.27 12.06
C ILE A 133 20.84 8.70 11.70
N LYS A 134 21.23 8.53 10.44
CA LYS A 134 22.52 9.01 9.91
C LYS A 134 22.42 10.47 9.47
N THR A 135 21.32 10.82 8.82
CA THR A 135 21.01 12.16 8.31
C THR A 135 19.52 12.25 8.02
N ARG A 136 18.95 13.45 7.95
CA ARG A 136 17.60 13.69 7.43
C ARG A 136 17.61 14.32 6.01
N LEU A 137 18.79 14.67 5.51
CA LEU A 137 18.97 15.22 4.17
C LEU A 137 18.70 14.12 3.12
N GLY A 138 18.08 14.48 2.01
CA GLY A 138 17.81 13.53 0.91
C GLY A 138 16.48 12.79 1.02
N ILE A 139 15.64 13.10 2.01
CA ILE A 139 14.36 12.39 2.23
C ILE A 139 13.37 12.56 1.07
N GLU A 140 13.53 13.61 0.27
CA GLU A 140 12.79 13.81 -0.97
C GLU A 140 13.05 12.70 -2.01
N GLN A 141 14.14 11.94 -1.88
CA GLN A 141 14.48 10.81 -2.74
C GLN A 141 13.86 9.48 -2.28
N LEU A 142 13.03 9.51 -1.23
CA LEU A 142 12.39 8.32 -0.68
C LEU A 142 11.58 7.56 -1.74
N GLY A 143 11.90 6.28 -1.90
CA GLY A 143 11.22 5.43 -2.87
C GLY A 143 11.74 5.51 -4.30
N HIS A 144 12.67 6.44 -4.62
CA HIS A 144 13.28 6.51 -5.96
C HIS A 144 14.14 5.27 -6.26
N HIS A 145 14.87 4.79 -5.26
CA HIS A 145 15.66 3.57 -5.34
C HIS A 145 15.48 2.75 -4.06
N ILE A 146 15.07 1.50 -4.23
CA ILE A 146 14.96 0.53 -3.13
C ILE A 146 15.99 -0.56 -3.37
N GLN A 147 16.86 -0.78 -2.39
CA GLN A 147 17.79 -1.90 -2.35
C GLN A 147 17.18 -3.03 -1.52
N PRO A 148 16.63 -4.10 -2.14
CA PRO A 148 15.98 -5.18 -1.40
C PRO A 148 16.96 -5.87 -0.45
N GLY A 149 16.53 -6.16 0.78
CA GLY A 149 17.36 -6.87 1.75
C GLY A 149 18.46 -6.02 2.40
N ILE A 150 18.52 -4.71 2.14
CA ILE A 150 19.50 -3.80 2.76
C ILE A 150 19.47 -3.86 4.29
N LEU A 151 18.29 -4.02 4.91
CA LEU A 151 18.18 -4.16 6.35
C LEU A 151 18.88 -5.41 6.88
N GLY A 152 18.87 -6.51 6.10
CA GLY A 152 19.61 -7.73 6.43
C GLY A 152 21.13 -7.53 6.34
N VAL A 153 21.58 -6.78 5.33
CA VAL A 153 22.99 -6.38 5.17
C VAL A 153 23.42 -5.51 6.35
N LEU A 154 22.69 -4.44 6.65
CA LEU A 154 22.98 -3.55 7.78
C LEU A 154 23.03 -4.32 9.09
N LYS A 155 22.09 -5.24 9.32
CA LYS A 155 22.06 -6.05 10.52
C LYS A 155 23.28 -6.97 10.66
N ARG A 156 23.79 -7.53 9.56
CA ARG A 156 25.00 -8.38 9.58
C ARG A 156 26.23 -7.61 10.06
N TYR A 157 26.34 -6.33 9.68
CA TYR A 157 27.50 -5.49 10.01
C TYR A 157 27.28 -4.59 11.24
N SER A 158 26.09 -4.59 11.84
CA SER A 158 25.77 -3.68 12.95
C SER A 158 26.25 -4.14 14.31
N GLY A 159 26.68 -5.40 14.46
CA GLY A 159 26.98 -5.99 15.78
C GLY A 159 25.75 -6.24 16.66
N MET A 160 24.55 -6.09 16.11
CA MET A 160 23.29 -6.30 16.84
C MET A 160 23.05 -7.79 17.08
N ARG A 161 23.07 -8.21 18.36
CA ARG A 161 22.82 -9.62 18.74
C ARG A 161 21.37 -10.03 18.47
N HIS A 162 21.18 -11.27 18.02
CA HIS A 162 19.88 -11.91 17.97
C HIS A 162 19.41 -12.18 19.41
N ARG A 163 18.37 -11.49 19.86
CA ARG A 163 17.56 -11.94 21.00
C ARG A 163 16.38 -12.75 20.47
#